data_AF-A0A067SBQ1-F1
#
_entry.id   AF-A0A067SBQ1-F1
#
_cell.length_a   1.000
_cell.length_b   1.000
_cell.length_c   1.000
_cell.angle_alpha   90.00
_cell.angle_beta   90.00
_cell.angle_gamma   90.00
#
_symmetry.space_group_name_H-M   'P 1'
#
loop_
_entity.id
_entity.type
_entity.pdbx_description
1 polymer ?
#
loop_
_entity_poly.entity_id
_entity_poly.type
_entity_poly.pdbx_seq_one_letter_code
_entity_poly.pdbx_strand_id
1 'polypeptide(L)'
;MSTQGTNVPSNGTHEWGHRGKENSPFGTEGSFEVHLGGTGERIAEIYWDCPNIRPWDCPKIGDSNKLEKRYVKPGYVVSVEDFSIASGALGKGKITIQDDELFSI
;
A
#
# COMPACT_ATOMS: atom_id res chain seq x y z
N MET A 1 -8.01 -12.29 6.17
CA MET A 1 -8.36 -11.63 7.44
C MET A 1 -8.19 -10.15 7.23
N SER A 2 -9.18 -9.32 7.57
CA SER A 2 -9.02 -7.86 7.61
C SER A 2 -8.13 -7.51 8.81
N THR A 3 -7.07 -6.74 8.62
CA THR A 3 -6.14 -6.30 9.69
C THR A 3 -6.53 -4.93 10.27
N GLN A 4 -7.81 -4.55 10.12
CA GLN A 4 -8.32 -3.28 10.62
C GLN A 4 -8.08 -3.13 12.13
N GLY A 5 -7.58 -1.98 12.55
CA GLY A 5 -7.29 -1.68 13.96
C GLY A 5 -5.97 -2.25 14.48
N THR A 6 -5.06 -2.69 13.60
CA THR A 6 -3.71 -3.10 14.03
C THR A 6 -2.93 -1.91 14.57
N ASN A 7 -2.52 -1.98 15.83
CA ASN A 7 -1.63 -0.99 16.44
C ASN A 7 -0.17 -1.31 16.11
N VAL A 8 0.52 -0.37 15.49
CA VAL A 8 1.97 -0.44 15.24
C VAL A 8 2.63 0.56 16.18
N PRO A 9 3.50 0.13 17.12
CA PRO A 9 4.19 1.06 18.00
C PRO A 9 5.15 1.95 17.20
N SER A 10 5.55 3.09 17.75
CA SER A 10 6.60 3.93 17.15
C SER A 10 7.86 3.09 16.89
N ASN A 11 8.46 3.25 15.70
CA ASN A 11 9.57 2.42 15.18
C ASN A 11 9.25 0.92 15.02
N GLY A 12 7.97 0.53 15.14
CA GLY A 12 7.49 -0.81 14.89
C GLY A 12 7.39 -1.14 13.40
N THR A 13 7.32 -2.43 13.10
CA THR A 13 7.04 -2.93 11.75
C THR A 13 5.85 -3.87 11.81
N HIS A 14 4.96 -3.77 10.82
CA HIS A 14 3.85 -4.70 10.65
C HIS A 14 3.88 -5.25 9.23
N GLU A 15 3.88 -6.58 9.14
CA GLU A 15 3.79 -7.29 7.87
C GLU A 15 2.35 -7.74 7.61
N TRP A 16 1.94 -7.55 6.37
CA TRP A 16 0.61 -7.92 5.90
C TRP A 16 0.72 -8.30 4.42
N GLY A 17 -0.22 -9.10 3.93
CA GLY A 17 -0.16 -9.65 2.58
C GLY A 17 -1.54 -9.92 2.01
N HIS A 18 -1.71 -9.55 0.74
CA HIS A 18 -2.90 -9.78 -0.05
C HIS A 18 -2.57 -10.62 -1.28
N ARG A 19 -3.49 -11.49 -1.66
CA ARG A 19 -3.39 -12.29 -2.88
C ARG A 19 -4.75 -12.37 -3.56
N GLY A 20 -4.74 -12.52 -4.89
CA GLY A 20 -5.95 -12.79 -5.65
C GLY A 20 -6.68 -14.03 -5.12
N LYS A 21 -8.00 -14.04 -5.28
CA LYS A 21 -8.83 -15.16 -4.85
C LYS A 21 -8.54 -16.39 -5.72
N GLU A 22 -8.43 -17.55 -5.09
CA GLU A 22 -8.27 -18.81 -5.80
C GLU A 22 -9.43 -19.02 -6.80
N ASN A 23 -9.10 -19.50 -8.01
CA ASN A 23 -10.03 -19.67 -9.14
C ASN A 23 -10.70 -18.38 -9.66
N SER A 24 -10.24 -17.21 -9.23
CA SER A 24 -10.63 -15.92 -9.81
C SER A 24 -9.62 -15.48 -10.88
N PRO A 25 -10.07 -14.96 -12.03
CA PRO A 25 -9.16 -14.30 -12.98
C PRO A 25 -8.67 -12.96 -12.45
N PHE A 26 -9.20 -12.43 -11.34
CA PHE A 26 -8.84 -11.13 -10.80
C PHE A 26 -7.66 -11.22 -9.83
N GLY A 27 -6.81 -10.20 -9.84
CA GLY A 27 -5.70 -10.06 -8.89
C GLY A 27 -6.17 -9.48 -7.56
N THR A 28 -5.46 -8.50 -7.02
CA THR A 28 -5.84 -7.84 -5.76
C THR A 28 -5.83 -6.34 -5.91
N GLU A 29 -6.89 -5.70 -5.42
CA GLU A 29 -7.01 -4.25 -5.33
C GLU A 29 -7.47 -3.89 -3.92
N GLY A 30 -6.98 -2.78 -3.40
CA GLY A 30 -7.44 -2.27 -2.12
C GLY A 30 -6.71 -1.00 -1.68
N SER A 31 -7.04 -0.55 -0.49
CA SER A 31 -6.33 0.54 0.17
C SER A 31 -6.23 0.28 1.67
N PHE A 32 -5.27 0.92 2.31
CA PHE A 32 -5.18 0.99 3.76
C PHE A 32 -4.94 2.42 4.22
N GLU A 33 -5.51 2.74 5.36
CA GLU A 33 -5.32 4.03 6.04
C GLU A 33 -4.46 3.82 7.29
N VAL A 34 -3.65 4.83 7.60
CA VAL A 34 -2.86 4.87 8.82
C VAL A 34 -3.34 6.04 9.65
N HIS A 35 -3.57 5.76 10.94
CA HIS A 35 -4.10 6.73 11.90
C HIS A 35 -3.15 6.85 13.09
N LEU A 36 -3.00 8.06 13.62
CA LEU A 36 -2.27 8.30 14.86
C LEU A 36 -2.99 7.65 16.04
N GLY A 37 -2.25 6.86 16.82
CA GLY A 37 -2.73 6.28 18.06
C GLY A 37 -3.15 7.38 19.04
N GLY A 38 -4.29 7.19 19.70
CA GLY A 38 -4.86 8.16 20.65
C GLY A 38 -5.82 9.14 19.99
N THR A 39 -5.37 9.93 19.01
CA THR A 39 -6.24 10.94 18.35
C THR A 39 -7.15 10.34 17.27
N GLY A 40 -6.74 9.22 16.66
CA GLY A 40 -7.44 8.61 15.52
C GLY A 40 -7.33 9.42 14.23
N GLU A 41 -6.49 10.47 14.21
CA GLU A 41 -6.29 11.32 13.04
C GLU A 41 -5.61 10.54 11.91
N ARG A 42 -6.16 10.62 10.70
CA ARG A 42 -5.58 9.98 9.51
C ARG A 42 -4.28 10.71 9.10
N ILE A 43 -3.20 9.95 8.90
CA ILE A 43 -1.91 10.49 8.47
C ILE A 43 -1.46 10.04 7.09
N ALA A 44 -1.95 8.89 6.62
CA ALA A 44 -1.65 8.40 5.28
C ALA A 44 -2.77 7.49 4.74
N GLU A 45 -2.91 7.44 3.42
CA GLU A 45 -3.72 6.46 2.70
C GLU A 45 -2.91 5.95 1.51
N ILE A 46 -2.75 4.63 1.43
CA ILE A 46 -2.05 3.97 0.33
C ILE A 46 -3.02 3.05 -0.39
N TYR A 47 -3.02 3.14 -1.71
CA TYR A 47 -3.82 2.29 -2.59
C TYR A 47 -2.93 1.38 -3.43
N TRP A 48 -3.37 0.15 -3.65
CA TRP A 48 -2.75 -0.78 -4.58
C TRP A 48 -3.78 -1.37 -5.55
N ASP A 49 -3.33 -1.62 -6.77
CA ASP A 49 -4.07 -2.31 -7.82
C ASP A 49 -3.11 -3.25 -8.55
N CYS A 50 -3.29 -4.54 -8.35
CA CYS A 50 -2.47 -5.59 -8.92
C CYS A 50 -3.37 -6.48 -9.79
N PRO A 51 -3.62 -6.12 -11.06
CA PRO A 51 -4.44 -6.92 -11.94
C PRO A 51 -3.77 -8.26 -12.25
N ASN A 52 -4.56 -9.32 -12.39
CA ASN A 52 -4.08 -10.62 -12.85
C ASN A 52 -4.39 -10.75 -14.34
N ILE A 53 -3.41 -10.44 -15.19
CA ILE A 53 -3.57 -10.57 -16.64
C ILE A 53 -3.16 -11.98 -17.04
N ARG A 54 -4.11 -12.76 -17.55
CA ARG A 54 -3.80 -14.08 -18.11
C ARG A 54 -3.13 -13.89 -19.47
N PRO A 55 -2.25 -14.81 -19.91
CA PRO A 55 -1.57 -14.71 -21.20
C PRO A 55 -2.49 -14.63 -22.44
N TRP A 56 -3.75 -15.07 -22.31
CA TRP A 56 -4.77 -15.01 -23.37
C TRP A 56 -5.80 -13.89 -23.20
N ASP A 57 -5.78 -13.18 -22.06
CA ASP A 57 -6.54 -11.95 -21.94
C ASP A 57 -5.73 -10.89 -22.71
N CYS A 58 -6.35 -10.21 -23.69
CA CYS A 58 -5.68 -9.11 -24.39
C CYS A 58 -5.24 -8.08 -23.34
N PRO A 59 -3.93 -7.90 -23.09
CA PRO A 59 -3.48 -6.91 -22.12
C PRO A 59 -3.95 -5.54 -22.62
N LYS A 60 -4.77 -4.86 -21.83
CA LYS A 60 -5.07 -3.47 -22.10
C LYS A 60 -3.81 -2.67 -21.81
N ILE A 61 -3.52 -1.69 -22.66
CA ILE A 61 -2.45 -0.74 -22.41
C ILE A 61 -2.72 -0.08 -21.05
N GLY A 62 -1.85 -0.32 -20.07
CA GLY A 62 -2.02 0.15 -18.67
C GLY A 62 -2.24 -0.95 -17.63
N ASP A 63 -2.22 -2.22 -18.02
CA ASP A 63 -2.32 -3.38 -17.13
C ASP A 63 -1.00 -3.66 -16.36
N SER A 64 -0.51 -2.68 -15.60
CA SER A 64 0.61 -2.81 -14.68
C SER A 64 0.14 -2.72 -13.23
N ASN A 65 0.96 -3.21 -12.31
CA ASN A 65 0.71 -2.96 -10.90
C ASN A 65 0.71 -1.45 -10.62
N LYS A 66 -0.11 -1.01 -9.68
CA LYS A 66 -0.13 0.37 -9.18
C LYS A 66 0.03 0.36 -7.67
N LEU A 67 0.76 1.35 -7.19
CA LEU A 67 0.91 1.64 -5.78
C LEU A 67 0.97 3.16 -5.62
N GLU A 68 -0.07 3.74 -4.99
CA GLU A 68 -0.29 5.17 -4.96
C GLU A 68 -0.44 5.69 -3.53
N LYS A 69 0.19 6.84 -3.26
CA LYS A 69 -0.02 7.61 -2.03
C LYS A 69 -1.23 8.53 -2.25
N ARG A 70 -2.42 8.08 -1.88
CA ARG A 70 -3.67 8.84 -2.08
C ARG A 70 -3.82 9.99 -1.10
N TYR A 71 -3.26 9.85 0.09
CA TYR A 71 -3.23 10.89 1.11
C TYR A 71 -1.95 10.82 1.91
N VAL A 72 -1.35 11.98 2.19
CA VAL A 72 -0.27 12.16 3.15
C VAL A 72 -0.56 13.45 3.90
N LYS A 73 -0.68 13.38 5.23
CA LYS A 73 -0.88 14.55 6.07
C LYS A 73 0.37 15.43 6.02
N PRO A 74 0.25 16.77 5.94
CA PRO A 74 1.39 17.67 6.10
C PRO A 74 2.16 17.39 7.39
N GLY A 75 3.49 17.44 7.33
CA GLY A 75 4.36 17.03 8.43
C GLY A 75 4.61 15.52 8.50
N TYR A 76 4.19 14.74 7.50
CA TYR A 76 4.57 13.33 7.38
C TYR A 76 5.19 13.05 6.01
N VAL A 77 6.14 12.13 5.99
CA VAL A 77 6.72 11.59 4.77
C VAL A 77 6.37 10.11 4.67
N VAL A 78 5.94 9.69 3.49
CA VAL A 78 5.76 8.28 3.14
C VAL A 78 6.79 7.88 2.09
N SER A 79 7.61 6.85 2.35
CA SER A 79 8.47 6.21 1.36
C SER A 79 7.92 4.83 0.98
N VAL A 80 8.20 4.41 -0.26
CA VAL A 80 7.75 3.14 -0.84
C VAL A 80 8.94 2.53 -1.55
N GLU A 81 9.33 1.33 -1.15
CA GLU A 81 10.56 0.66 -1.58
C GLU A 81 10.28 -0.81 -1.99
N ASP A 82 11.10 -1.34 -2.89
CA ASP A 82 11.19 -2.75 -3.32
C ASP A 82 9.96 -3.37 -4.03
N PHE A 83 8.82 -2.70 -4.09
CA PHE A 83 7.66 -3.19 -4.87
C PHE A 83 7.93 -3.18 -6.38
N SER A 84 7.50 -4.26 -7.06
CA SER A 84 7.56 -4.40 -8.51
C SER A 84 6.33 -3.78 -9.18
N ILE A 85 6.46 -2.53 -9.62
CA ILE A 85 5.42 -1.81 -10.37
C ILE A 85 5.25 -2.36 -11.81
N ALA A 86 6.24 -3.12 -12.31
CA ALA A 86 6.17 -3.77 -13.62
C ALA A 86 5.20 -4.97 -13.66
N SER A 87 5.08 -5.63 -14.82
CA SER A 87 4.21 -6.79 -15.03
C SER A 87 4.52 -7.97 -14.10
N GLY A 88 3.49 -8.71 -13.70
CA GLY A 88 3.60 -9.84 -12.78
C GLY A 88 3.08 -9.47 -11.39
N ALA A 89 3.51 -10.19 -10.36
CA ALA A 89 3.12 -9.86 -8.99
C ALA A 89 3.78 -8.55 -8.54
N LEU A 90 3.05 -7.72 -7.78
CA LEU A 90 3.60 -6.53 -7.11
C LEU A 90 4.79 -6.88 -6.20
N GLY A 91 4.82 -8.11 -5.68
CA GLY A 91 5.93 -8.61 -4.87
C GLY A 91 5.89 -8.10 -3.43
N LYS A 92 7.02 -8.28 -2.73
CA LYS A 92 7.21 -7.77 -1.38
C LYS A 92 7.90 -6.42 -1.45
N GLY A 93 7.48 -5.50 -0.61
CA GLY A 93 8.13 -4.21 -0.47
C GLY A 93 7.86 -3.61 0.89
N LYS A 94 8.40 -2.41 1.10
CA LYS A 94 8.33 -1.69 2.37
C LYS A 94 7.68 -0.34 2.16
N ILE A 95 6.80 0.02 3.09
CA ILE A 95 6.23 1.37 3.19
C ILE A 95 6.67 1.94 4.53
N THR A 96 7.41 3.05 4.48
CA THR A 96 7.86 3.75 5.70
C THR A 96 7.05 5.03 5.84
N ILE A 97 6.55 5.28 7.05
CA ILE A 97 5.84 6.51 7.41
C ILE A 97 6.59 7.14 8.58
N GLN A 98 6.98 8.39 8.42
CA GLN A 98 7.75 9.13 9.42
C GLN A 98 7.20 10.55 9.58
N ASP A 99 7.34 11.10 10.78
CA ASP A 99 7.13 12.52 11.03
C ASP A 99 8.24 13.32 10.33
N ASP A 100 7.87 14.43 9.70
CA ASP A 100 8.78 15.34 9.03
C ASP A 100 9.13 16.48 9.99
N GLU A 101 10.01 16.19 10.96
CA GLU A 101 10.49 17.19 11.92
C GLU A 101 11.36 18.30 11.30
N LEU A 102 11.46 18.39 9.97
CA LEU A 102 12.29 19.37 9.25
C LEU A 102 11.75 20.81 9.23
N PHE A 103 10.58 21.10 9.81
CA PHE A 103 10.01 22.47 9.86
C PHE A 103 9.82 23.06 11.27
N SER A 104 10.39 22.46 12.30
CA SER A 104 10.44 23.07 13.63
C SER A 104 11.69 23.95 13.79
N ILE A 105 11.70 25.14 13.15
CA ILE A 105 12.67 26.22 13.43
C ILE A 105 11.93 27.51 13.73
#